data_AF-A0A7L4RAA6-F1
#
_entry.id   AF-A0A7L4RAA6-F1
#
_cell.length_a   1.000
_cell.length_b   1.000
_cell.length_c   1.000
_cell.angle_alpha   90.00
_cell.angle_beta   90.00
_cell.angle_gamma   90.00
#
_symmetry.space_group_name_H-M   'P 1'
#
loop_
_entity.id
_entity.type
_entity.pdbx_description
1 polymer ?
#
loop_
_entity_poly.entity_id
_entity_poly.type
_entity_poly.pdbx_seq_one_letter_code
_entity_poly.pdbx_strand_id
1 'polypeptide(L)'
;MPLRSINLPGIGTKYELETEKQDTIAVFFLKSGNIQMYTLQHGCQTPSVAELSPPEARRLGSILTGAIMEADRESVEFAFSALSDLRITIHTYLVGKTIAGKSLEDLRIRAKTGVTIIAVSRGDKNIINPAADFELHEGDTLVAIGESDQLRRFERDIMVT
;
A
#
# COMPACT_ATOMS: atom_id res chain seq x y z
N MET A 1 -21.02 -2.37 13.03
CA MET A 1 -21.37 -0.95 12.91
C MET A 1 -21.45 -0.54 11.46
N PRO A 2 -22.58 0.02 10.98
CA PRO A 2 -22.69 0.46 9.60
C PRO A 2 -21.91 1.76 9.41
N LEU A 3 -20.95 1.74 8.49
CA LEU A 3 -20.33 2.96 7.97
C LEU A 3 -21.31 3.61 6.99
N ARG A 4 -21.64 4.88 7.22
CA ARG A 4 -22.49 5.66 6.31
C ARG A 4 -21.62 6.57 5.44
N SER A 5 -21.84 6.55 4.12
CA SER A 5 -21.21 7.50 3.20
C SER A 5 -22.25 8.49 2.66
N ILE A 6 -21.85 9.75 2.55
CA ILE A 6 -22.67 10.85 2.03
C ILE A 6 -21.81 11.68 1.08
N ASN A 7 -22.24 11.81 -0.17
CA ASN A 7 -21.63 12.76 -1.09
C ASN A 7 -22.16 14.16 -0.76
N LEU A 8 -21.26 15.12 -0.54
CA LEU A 8 -21.56 16.50 -0.22
C LEU A 8 -21.20 17.38 -1.43
N PRO A 9 -22.20 17.80 -2.24
CA PRO A 9 -21.95 18.60 -3.44
C PRO A 9 -21.11 19.84 -3.14
N GLY A 10 -20.04 20.03 -3.90
CA GLY A 10 -19.11 21.16 -3.74
C GLY A 10 -18.09 21.01 -2.61
N ILE A 11 -18.28 20.06 -1.68
CA ILE A 11 -17.42 19.89 -0.51
C ILE A 11 -16.54 18.65 -0.66
N GLY A 12 -17.14 17.48 -0.94
CA GLY A 12 -16.41 16.22 -0.93
C GLY A 12 -17.26 15.02 -0.55
N THR A 13 -16.65 14.02 0.09
CA THR A 13 -17.37 12.83 0.59
C THR A 13 -17.18 12.71 2.10
N LYS A 14 -18.29 12.57 2.82
CA LYS A 14 -18.32 12.31 4.26
C LYS A 14 -18.54 10.81 4.50
N TYR A 15 -17.72 10.25 5.36
CA TYR A 15 -17.87 8.91 5.93
C TYR A 15 -18.12 9.08 7.42
N GLU A 16 -19.13 8.42 7.97
CA GLU A 16 -19.53 8.56 9.36
C GLU A 16 -19.80 7.20 9.98
N LEU A 17 -19.33 7.03 11.22
CA LEU A 17 -19.63 5.90 12.08
C LEU A 17 -19.98 6.41 13.48
N GLU A 18 -20.89 5.70 14.12
CA GLU A 18 -21.10 5.77 15.57
C GLU A 18 -20.27 4.66 16.21
N THR A 19 -19.66 4.91 17.37
CA THR A 19 -18.90 3.93 18.15
C THR A 19 -19.80 3.22 19.18
N GLU A 20 -19.32 2.16 19.82
CA GLU A 20 -20.10 1.45 20.86
C GLU A 20 -20.41 2.34 22.07
N LYS A 21 -19.60 3.37 22.29
CA LYS A 21 -19.81 4.39 23.32
C LYS A 21 -20.73 5.52 22.86
N GLN A 22 -21.34 5.39 21.68
CA GLN A 22 -22.22 6.38 21.06
C GLN A 22 -21.52 7.70 20.70
N ASP A 23 -20.18 7.67 20.60
CA ASP A 23 -19.41 8.77 20.03
C ASP A 23 -19.55 8.75 18.49
N THR A 24 -19.61 9.92 17.87
CA THR A 24 -19.63 10.06 16.41
C THR A 24 -18.23 10.35 15.90
N ILE A 25 -17.77 9.56 14.93
CA ILE A 25 -16.55 9.85 14.17
C ILE A 25 -16.96 10.07 12.71
N ALA A 26 -16.56 11.20 12.14
CA ALA A 26 -16.76 11.48 10.72
C ALA A 26 -15.46 11.89 10.03
N VAL A 27 -15.25 11.42 8.81
CA VAL A 27 -14.10 11.75 7.96
C VAL A 27 -14.61 12.36 6.67
N PHE A 28 -14.07 13.52 6.32
CA PHE A 28 -14.40 14.26 5.11
C PHE A 28 -13.19 14.25 4.17
N PHE A 29 -13.35 13.68 2.99
CA PHE A 29 -12.40 13.86 1.89
C PHE A 29 -12.83 15.09 1.10
N LEU A 30 -12.13 16.21 1.31
CA LEU A 30 -12.45 17.47 0.67
C LEU A 30 -11.98 17.48 -0.78
N LYS A 31 -12.68 18.25 -1.62
CA LYS A 31 -12.25 18.49 -3.01
C LYS A 31 -10.88 19.20 -3.10
N SER A 32 -10.45 19.90 -2.05
CA SER A 32 -9.12 20.51 -1.97
C SER A 32 -7.99 19.48 -1.88
N GLY A 33 -8.30 18.21 -1.58
CA GLY A 33 -7.32 17.15 -1.34
C GLY A 33 -7.00 16.93 0.15
N ASN A 34 -7.36 17.86 1.03
CA ASN A 34 -7.21 17.69 2.48
C ASN A 34 -8.31 16.79 3.05
N ILE A 35 -8.00 16.19 4.21
CA ILE A 35 -8.92 15.32 4.94
C ILE A 35 -9.28 16.03 6.25
N GLN A 36 -10.57 16.09 6.60
CA GLN A 36 -11.00 16.55 7.92
C GLN A 36 -11.56 15.39 8.73
N MET A 37 -11.07 15.20 9.95
CA MET A 37 -11.59 14.23 10.90
C MET A 37 -12.33 14.96 12.01
N TYR A 38 -13.56 14.54 12.24
CA TYR A 38 -14.49 15.02 13.25
C TYR A 38 -14.69 13.94 14.30
N THR A 39 -14.65 14.33 15.56
CA THR A 39 -15.05 13.47 16.69
C THR A 39 -16.01 14.23 17.59
N LEU A 40 -17.14 13.61 17.93
CA LEU A 40 -18.08 14.13 18.91
C LEU A 40 -18.35 13.05 19.94
N GLN A 41 -17.94 13.32 21.16
CA GLN A 41 -18.20 12.43 22.27
C GLN A 41 -19.71 12.44 22.62
N HIS A 42 -20.24 11.29 23.04
CA HIS A 42 -21.62 11.17 23.46
C HIS A 42 -21.97 12.18 24.55
N GLY A 43 -23.10 12.88 24.37
CA GLY A 43 -23.58 13.92 25.29
C GLY A 43 -22.89 15.29 25.14
N CYS A 44 -21.86 15.40 24.31
CA CYS A 44 -21.25 16.69 23.99
C CYS A 44 -21.99 17.39 22.84
N GLN A 45 -21.86 18.72 22.79
CA GLN A 45 -22.41 19.56 21.71
C GLN A 45 -21.32 20.07 20.77
N THR A 46 -20.09 20.13 21.24
CA THR A 46 -18.97 20.69 20.50
C THR A 46 -18.05 19.56 20.03
N PRO A 47 -17.87 19.41 18.72
CA PRO A 47 -16.95 18.43 18.18
C PRO A 47 -15.51 18.92 18.24
N SER A 48 -14.58 17.96 18.24
CA SER A 48 -13.18 18.21 17.92
C SER A 48 -12.95 17.93 16.45
N VAL A 49 -12.24 18.83 15.77
CA VAL A 49 -11.92 18.73 14.35
C VAL A 49 -10.42 18.80 14.16
N ALA A 50 -9.88 17.88 13.38
CA ALA A 50 -8.51 17.92 12.88
C ALA A 50 -8.55 18.00 11.35
N GLU A 51 -7.72 18.85 10.78
CA GLU A 51 -7.43 18.83 9.35
C GLU A 51 -6.08 18.14 9.14
N LEU A 52 -6.05 17.22 8.17
CA LEU A 52 -4.93 16.35 7.88
C LEU A 52 -4.58 16.48 6.40
N SER A 53 -3.30 16.61 6.12
CA SER A 53 -2.77 16.36 4.79
C SER A 53 -2.89 14.88 4.42
N PRO A 54 -2.84 14.51 3.13
CA PRO A 54 -2.87 13.11 2.72
C PRO A 54 -1.80 12.22 3.39
N PRO A 55 -0.53 12.65 3.56
CA PRO A 55 0.47 11.87 4.31
C PRO A 55 0.10 11.64 5.79
N GLU A 56 -0.42 12.65 6.48
CA GLU A 56 -0.81 12.53 7.89
C GLU A 56 -2.00 11.59 8.08
N ALA A 57 -2.99 11.69 7.19
CA ALA A 57 -4.16 10.81 7.21
C ALA A 57 -3.78 9.33 6.99
N ARG A 58 -2.84 9.05 6.07
CA ARG A 58 -2.30 7.69 5.88
C ARG A 58 -1.63 7.18 7.14
N ARG A 59 -0.75 7.99 7.74
CA ARG A 59 -0.04 7.63 8.98
C ARG A 59 -1.01 7.33 10.13
N LEU A 60 -2.06 8.15 10.29
CA LEU A 60 -3.12 7.89 11.27
C LEU A 60 -3.85 6.58 10.97
N GLY A 61 -4.18 6.31 9.71
CA GLY A 61 -4.77 5.05 9.27
C GLY A 61 -3.94 3.83 9.65
N SER A 62 -2.63 3.85 9.42
CA SER A 62 -1.72 2.77 9.79
C SER A 62 -1.68 2.52 11.31
N ILE A 63 -1.70 3.60 12.11
CA ILE A 63 -1.76 3.48 13.57
C ILE A 63 -3.08 2.84 14.01
N LEU A 64 -4.20 3.27 13.43
CA LEU A 64 -5.54 2.74 13.76
C LEU A 64 -5.72 1.27 13.42
N THR A 65 -5.02 0.75 12.40
CA THR A 65 -5.04 -0.68 12.04
C THR A 65 -4.08 -1.53 12.89
N GLY A 66 -3.34 -0.92 13.82
CA GLY A 66 -2.40 -1.61 14.68
C GLY A 66 -1.09 -2.00 13.99
N ALA A 67 -0.75 -1.38 12.85
CA ALA A 67 0.57 -1.52 12.26
C ALA A 67 1.58 -0.83 13.19
N ILE A 68 2.23 -1.62 14.07
CA ILE A 68 3.32 -1.16 14.94
C ILE A 68 4.46 -0.74 14.02
N MET A 69 4.76 0.56 13.99
CA MET A 69 5.91 1.10 13.30
C MET A 69 7.18 0.60 13.97
N GLU A 70 7.82 -0.41 13.41
CA GLU A 70 9.27 -0.56 13.61
C GLU A 70 9.93 0.63 12.90
N ALA A 71 10.61 1.44 13.70
CA ALA A 71 11.39 2.56 13.23
C ALA A 71 12.58 2.03 12.42
N ASP A 72 12.38 1.79 11.13
CA ASP A 72 13.38 2.10 10.10
C ASP A 72 12.82 1.87 8.69
N ARG A 73 13.13 2.86 7.84
CA ARG A 73 12.94 2.91 6.37
C ARG A 73 11.53 3.24 5.87
N GLU A 74 11.50 4.36 5.14
CA GLU A 74 10.41 4.84 4.28
C GLU A 74 9.72 3.69 3.54
N SER A 75 8.60 3.23 4.08
CA SER A 75 7.64 2.42 3.33
C SER A 75 6.98 3.34 2.31
N VAL A 76 7.30 3.13 1.05
CA VAL A 76 6.69 3.87 -0.05
C VAL A 76 5.23 3.40 -0.20
N GLU A 77 4.30 4.09 0.46
CA GLU A 77 2.87 3.92 0.23
C GLU A 77 2.39 4.85 -0.89
N PHE A 78 2.18 4.30 -2.09
CA PHE A 78 1.50 5.00 -3.18
C PHE A 78 -0.01 4.76 -3.13
N ALA A 79 -0.77 5.73 -2.62
CA ALA A 79 -2.22 5.75 -2.80
C ALA A 79 -2.56 6.56 -4.07
N PHE A 80 -2.82 5.88 -5.19
CA PHE A 80 -3.31 6.52 -6.42
C PHE A 80 -4.82 6.78 -6.33
N SER A 81 -5.25 7.79 -5.58
CA SER A 81 -6.67 8.18 -5.50
C SER A 81 -7.24 8.74 -6.82
N ALA A 82 -6.38 9.10 -7.78
CA ALA A 82 -6.76 9.64 -9.08
C ALA A 82 -6.93 8.58 -10.19
N LEU A 83 -6.62 7.30 -9.93
CA LEU A 83 -6.66 6.22 -10.91
C LEU A 83 -7.53 5.07 -10.38
N SER A 84 -8.86 5.25 -10.40
CA SER A 84 -9.82 4.28 -9.86
C SER A 84 -9.74 2.88 -10.50
N ASP A 85 -9.18 2.78 -11.71
CA ASP A 85 -9.01 1.51 -12.43
C ASP A 85 -7.59 0.94 -12.36
N LEU A 86 -6.63 1.65 -11.76
CA LEU A 86 -5.27 1.16 -11.62
C LEU A 86 -5.11 0.33 -10.33
N ARG A 87 -5.05 -1.00 -10.48
CA ARG A 87 -4.83 -1.94 -9.37
C ARG A 87 -3.42 -2.50 -9.41
N ILE A 88 -2.48 -1.76 -8.82
CA ILE A 88 -1.11 -2.24 -8.63
C ILE A 88 -0.99 -2.86 -7.24
N THR A 89 -0.36 -4.02 -7.17
CA THR A 89 -0.08 -4.73 -5.92
C THR A 89 1.41 -4.99 -5.78
N ILE A 90 1.89 -5.09 -4.53
CA ILE A 90 3.26 -5.47 -4.20
C ILE A 90 3.23 -6.83 -3.53
N HIS A 91 3.98 -7.79 -4.08
CA HIS A 91 4.11 -9.14 -3.55
C HIS A 91 5.59 -9.46 -3.29
N THR A 92 5.84 -10.29 -2.28
CA THR A 92 7.17 -10.84 -1.98
C THR A 92 7.25 -12.29 -2.41
N TYR A 93 8.35 -12.66 -3.06
CA TYR A 93 8.59 -14.02 -3.56
C TYR A 93 9.93 -14.55 -3.09
N LEU A 94 9.93 -15.76 -2.55
CA LEU A 94 11.17 -16.46 -2.19
C LEU A 94 11.81 -17.05 -3.45
N VAL A 95 13.09 -16.76 -3.65
CA VAL A 95 13.89 -17.30 -4.75
C VAL A 95 14.20 -18.77 -4.48
N GLY A 96 13.61 -19.64 -5.29
CA GLY A 96 13.89 -21.07 -5.30
C GLY A 96 15.03 -21.45 -6.26
N LYS A 97 15.35 -22.75 -6.29
CA LYS A 97 16.47 -23.30 -7.06
C LYS A 97 16.44 -22.97 -8.55
N THR A 98 15.27 -22.88 -9.19
CA THR A 98 15.26 -22.80 -10.65
C THR A 98 15.65 -21.43 -11.22
N ILE A 99 15.48 -20.39 -10.43
CA ILE A 99 15.88 -19.03 -10.82
C ILE A 99 17.16 -18.58 -10.12
N ALA A 100 17.63 -19.34 -9.12
CA ALA A 100 18.92 -19.12 -8.51
C ALA A 100 20.05 -19.25 -9.55
N GLY A 101 21.04 -18.37 -9.46
CA GLY A 101 22.16 -18.26 -10.39
C GLY A 101 21.84 -17.52 -11.70
N LYS A 102 20.62 -17.02 -11.89
CA LYS A 102 20.26 -16.17 -13.04
C LYS A 102 20.25 -14.70 -12.64
N SER A 103 20.67 -13.83 -13.56
CA SER A 103 20.53 -12.39 -13.40
C SER A 103 19.09 -11.91 -13.70
N LEU A 104 18.74 -10.71 -13.26
CA LEU A 104 17.45 -10.10 -13.64
C LEU A 104 17.33 -9.88 -15.16
N GLU A 105 18.43 -9.61 -15.84
CA GLU A 105 18.53 -9.50 -17.29
C GLU A 105 18.23 -10.84 -17.98
N ASP A 106 18.78 -11.96 -17.49
CA ASP A 106 18.53 -13.30 -18.04
C ASP A 106 17.05 -13.68 -17.96
N LEU A 107 16.43 -13.35 -16.82
CA LEU A 107 15.04 -13.66 -16.56
C LEU A 107 14.10 -12.83 -17.45
N ARG A 108 14.49 -11.60 -17.83
CA ARG A 108 13.70 -10.65 -18.63
C ARG A 108 12.29 -10.44 -18.06
N ILE A 109 12.18 -10.36 -16.74
CA ILE A 109 10.92 -10.40 -15.99
C ILE A 109 9.91 -9.39 -16.53
N ARG A 110 10.28 -8.10 -16.56
CA ARG A 110 9.39 -7.02 -17.02
C ARG A 110 8.90 -7.21 -18.45
N ALA A 111 9.81 -7.60 -19.35
CA ALA A 111 9.45 -7.82 -20.76
C ALA A 111 8.50 -9.01 -20.94
N LYS A 112 8.64 -10.07 -20.14
CA LYS A 112 7.81 -11.28 -20.23
C LYS A 112 6.46 -11.13 -19.51
N THR A 113 6.42 -10.44 -18.39
CA THR A 113 5.27 -10.50 -17.46
C THR A 113 4.64 -9.14 -17.18
N GLY A 114 5.37 -8.04 -17.41
CA GLY A 114 5.00 -6.68 -16.99
C GLY A 114 5.42 -6.34 -15.55
N VAL A 115 5.84 -7.32 -14.75
CA VAL A 115 6.26 -7.12 -13.36
C VAL A 115 7.61 -6.44 -13.27
N THR A 116 7.77 -5.52 -12.32
CA THR A 116 9.06 -4.90 -12.00
C THR A 116 9.54 -5.39 -10.64
N ILE A 117 10.82 -5.79 -10.55
CA ILE A 117 11.47 -6.07 -9.27
C ILE A 117 12.00 -4.75 -8.71
N ILE A 118 11.50 -4.35 -7.55
CA ILE A 118 11.85 -3.06 -6.93
C ILE A 118 12.85 -3.21 -5.79
N ALA A 119 12.98 -4.41 -5.22
CA ALA A 119 14.02 -4.73 -4.26
C ALA A 119 14.31 -6.24 -4.22
N VAL A 120 15.51 -6.57 -3.73
CA VAL A 120 15.89 -7.93 -3.32
C VAL A 120 16.39 -7.87 -1.89
N SER A 121 15.90 -8.76 -1.03
CA SER A 121 16.40 -8.96 0.32
C SER A 121 17.24 -10.23 0.38
N ARG A 122 18.45 -10.13 0.95
CA ARG A 122 19.42 -11.23 1.11
C ARG A 122 19.96 -11.19 2.53
N GLY A 123 19.44 -12.07 3.39
CA GLY A 123 19.69 -12.01 4.84
C GLY A 123 19.29 -10.65 5.39
N ASP A 124 20.19 -9.98 6.12
CA ASP A 124 19.93 -8.66 6.72
C ASP A 124 20.12 -7.48 5.75
N LYS A 125 20.40 -7.74 4.47
CA LYS A 125 20.66 -6.70 3.47
C LYS A 125 19.48 -6.54 2.51
N ASN A 126 19.03 -5.30 2.33
CA ASN A 126 18.02 -4.94 1.34
C ASN A 126 18.69 -4.14 0.22
N ILE A 127 18.58 -4.64 -1.01
CA ILE A 127 19.06 -4.01 -2.24
C ILE A 127 17.86 -3.39 -2.94
N ILE A 128 17.80 -2.07 -2.98
CA ILE A 128 16.73 -1.31 -3.64
C ILE A 128 17.12 -1.07 -5.09
N ASN A 129 16.17 -1.20 -6.01
CA ASN A 129 16.37 -1.05 -7.45
C ASN A 129 17.60 -1.85 -7.95
N PRO A 130 17.58 -3.19 -7.81
CA PRO A 130 18.68 -4.04 -8.23
C PRO A 130 19.01 -3.80 -9.71
N ALA A 131 20.30 -3.78 -10.04
CA ALA A 131 20.77 -3.63 -11.41
C ALA A 131 20.39 -4.85 -12.26
N ALA A 132 20.40 -4.70 -13.58
CA ALA A 132 20.00 -5.78 -14.49
C ALA A 132 20.89 -7.03 -14.38
N ASP A 133 22.18 -6.81 -14.12
CA ASP A 133 23.19 -7.84 -13.89
C ASP A 133 23.16 -8.45 -12.47
N PHE A 134 22.20 -8.06 -11.62
CA PHE A 134 22.07 -8.62 -10.27
C PHE A 134 21.70 -10.11 -10.34
N GLU A 135 22.59 -10.97 -9.87
CA GLU A 135 22.39 -12.42 -9.77
C GLU A 135 21.58 -12.81 -8.53
N LEU A 136 20.52 -13.59 -8.75
CA LEU A 136 19.65 -14.11 -7.69
C LEU A 136 20.26 -15.34 -7.03
N HIS A 137 20.16 -15.44 -5.70
CA HIS A 137 20.58 -16.60 -4.92
C HIS A 137 19.38 -17.29 -4.29
N GLU A 138 19.46 -18.61 -4.12
CA GLU A 138 18.43 -19.36 -3.37
C GLU A 138 18.28 -18.77 -1.96
N GLY A 139 17.05 -18.51 -1.55
CA GLY A 139 16.72 -17.87 -0.27
C GLY A 139 16.63 -16.33 -0.32
N ASP A 140 16.99 -15.69 -1.42
CA ASP A 140 16.68 -14.27 -1.63
C ASP A 140 15.16 -14.05 -1.61
N THR A 141 14.71 -12.88 -1.17
CA THR A 141 13.31 -12.46 -1.29
C THR A 141 13.20 -11.32 -2.30
N LEU A 142 12.47 -11.55 -3.39
CA LEU A 142 12.14 -10.53 -4.39
C LEU A 142 10.95 -9.72 -3.92
N VAL A 143 11.02 -8.40 -4.03
CA VAL A 143 9.87 -7.50 -3.91
C VAL A 143 9.45 -7.10 -5.31
N ALA A 144 8.28 -7.55 -5.72
CA ALA A 144 7.74 -7.41 -7.07
C ALA A 144 6.48 -6.53 -7.06
N ILE A 145 6.39 -5.63 -8.04
CA ILE A 145 5.24 -4.74 -8.23
C ILE A 145 4.64 -4.93 -9.62
N GLY A 146 3.31 -4.96 -9.69
CA GLY A 146 2.56 -5.06 -10.93
C GLY A 146 1.06 -5.20 -10.72
N GLU A 147 0.31 -5.25 -11.81
CA GLU A 147 -1.12 -5.59 -11.77
C GLU A 147 -1.32 -7.07 -11.41
N SER A 148 -2.51 -7.42 -10.92
CA SER A 148 -2.81 -8.81 -10.50
C SER A 148 -2.57 -9.84 -11.61
N ASP A 149 -2.90 -9.53 -12.87
CA ASP A 149 -2.63 -10.42 -14.01
C ASP A 149 -1.15 -10.51 -14.38
N GLN A 150 -0.37 -9.46 -14.14
CA GLN A 150 1.08 -9.47 -14.36
C GLN A 150 1.77 -10.34 -13.30
N LEU A 151 1.38 -10.21 -12.03
CA LEU A 151 1.89 -11.02 -10.92
C LEU A 151 1.56 -12.51 -11.08
N ARG A 152 0.32 -12.84 -11.50
CA ARG A 152 -0.06 -14.22 -11.83
C ARG A 152 0.80 -14.82 -12.94
N ARG A 153 1.10 -14.05 -13.99
CA ARG A 153 2.01 -14.49 -15.07
C ARG A 153 3.43 -14.67 -14.55
N PHE A 154 3.90 -13.77 -13.71
CA PHE A 154 5.22 -13.89 -13.08
C PHE A 154 5.38 -15.15 -12.24
N GLU A 155 4.40 -15.45 -11.40
CA GLU A 155 4.38 -16.69 -10.62
C GLU A 155 4.47 -17.92 -11.53
N ARG A 156 3.57 -18.01 -12.52
CA ARG A 156 3.49 -19.17 -13.41
C ARG A 156 4.71 -19.34 -14.31
N ASP A 157 5.19 -18.26 -14.93
CA ASP A 157 6.16 -18.33 -16.03
C ASP A 157 7.61 -18.16 -15.56
N ILE A 158 7.84 -17.61 -14.36
CA ILE A 158 9.17 -17.35 -13.81
C ILE A 158 9.41 -18.07 -12.48
N MET A 159 8.45 -18.09 -11.55
CA MET A 159 8.69 -18.65 -10.20
C MET A 159 8.50 -20.17 -10.10
N VAL A 160 7.69 -20.77 -10.98
CA VAL A 160 7.35 -22.21 -10.96
C VAL A 160 8.18 -23.04 -11.93
N THR A 161 8.81 -22.39 -12.93
CA THR A 161 9.78 -23.05 -13.80
C THR A 161 11.07 -23.18 -13.04
#